data_AF-A0AAQ3PHA1-F1
#
_entry.id   AF-A0AAQ3PHA1-F1
#
_cell.length_a   1.000
_cell.length_b   1.000
_cell.length_c   1.000
_cell.angle_alpha   90.00
_cell.angle_beta   90.00
_cell.angle_gamma   90.00
#
_symmetry.space_group_name_H-M   'P 1'
#
loop_
_entity.id
_entity.type
_entity.pdbx_description
1 polymer ?
#
loop_
_entity_poly.entity_id
_entity_poly.type
_entity_poly.pdbx_seq_one_letter_code
_entity_poly.pdbx_strand_id
1 'polypeptide(L)'
;MLVCYKVPRIVAIGPYHHHRAHLKQAEKVKHAAAIDLVTRSGRLLEDMYGEVASAADDDRRLFDKDVMAGIGYDDFRHMMFFDACFLVQYILMQSGEKIDQGLRGFIGPNRKDIRHDITLLENQLPWKVVQRVMGFTVVIKPVHDPLNWLKRFISIFKGFVQDQKPPKSKQDNAGSSDDDDDEEEEEEHNRSSSSDDYSCYQAPHLLGLLQHFHCRRRKRKKKP
;
A
#
# COMPACT_ATOMS: atom_id res chain seq x y z
N MET A 1 -13.29 14.92 -21.79
CA MET A 1 -11.88 15.18 -21.43
C MET A 1 -11.33 13.95 -20.72
N LEU A 2 -10.44 13.19 -21.36
CA LEU A 2 -9.73 12.07 -20.72
C LEU A 2 -8.75 12.63 -19.69
N VAL A 3 -9.12 12.61 -18.41
CA VAL A 3 -8.14 12.76 -17.33
C VAL A 3 -7.35 11.44 -17.30
N CYS A 4 -6.06 11.50 -17.63
CA CYS A 4 -5.17 10.34 -17.60
C CYS A 4 -4.92 9.94 -16.14
N TYR A 5 -5.73 9.05 -15.59
CA TYR A 5 -5.63 8.49 -14.23
C TYR A 5 -4.39 7.60 -13.99
N LYS A 6 -3.31 7.76 -14.76
CA LYS A 6 -2.09 6.93 -14.68
C LYS A 6 -0.90 7.63 -14.03
N VAL A 7 -0.94 8.95 -13.90
CA VAL A 7 0.24 9.71 -13.45
C VAL A 7 0.11 10.07 -11.97
N PRO A 8 1.10 9.73 -11.12
CA PRO A 8 1.11 10.15 -9.73
C PRO A 8 1.17 11.67 -9.62
N ARG A 9 0.50 12.19 -8.59
CA ARG A 9 0.33 13.61 -8.32
C ARG A 9 1.55 14.20 -7.61
N ILE A 10 2.11 13.47 -6.66
CA ILE A 10 3.14 13.99 -5.76
C ILE A 10 4.28 13.02 -5.45
N VAL A 11 4.07 11.70 -5.52
CA VAL A 11 5.12 10.72 -5.25
C VAL A 11 5.13 9.58 -6.27
N ALA A 12 6.24 9.45 -6.98
CA ALA A 12 6.55 8.24 -7.74
C ALA A 12 6.98 7.12 -6.78
N ILE A 13 6.54 5.91 -7.06
CA ILE A 13 6.96 4.68 -6.39
C ILE A 13 7.25 3.67 -7.49
N GLY A 14 8.50 3.26 -7.58
CA GLY A 14 9.01 2.41 -8.63
C GLY A 14 9.33 3.15 -9.94
N PRO A 15 9.67 2.38 -10.98
CA PRO A 15 10.45 2.90 -12.10
C PRO A 15 9.67 3.67 -13.17
N TYR A 16 8.35 3.43 -13.31
CA TYR A 16 7.55 4.01 -14.41
C TYR A 16 7.41 5.53 -14.35
N HIS A 17 7.56 6.14 -13.16
CA HIS A 17 7.31 7.57 -12.96
C HIS A 17 8.46 8.33 -12.29
N HIS A 18 9.58 7.67 -12.01
CA HIS A 18 10.69 8.21 -11.21
C HIS A 18 11.26 9.53 -11.76
N HIS A 19 11.38 9.67 -13.08
CA HIS A 19 12.04 10.81 -13.71
C HIS A 19 11.16 12.08 -13.88
N ARG A 20 9.91 12.07 -13.40
CA ARG A 20 8.99 13.20 -13.62
C ARG A 20 9.35 14.38 -12.73
N ALA A 21 9.55 15.54 -13.35
CA ALA A 21 10.05 16.74 -12.67
C ALA A 21 9.19 17.18 -11.47
N HIS A 22 7.86 17.07 -11.57
CA HIS A 22 6.95 17.47 -10.50
C HIS A 22 6.98 16.54 -9.27
N LEU A 23 7.59 15.36 -9.38
CA LEU A 23 7.68 14.37 -8.30
C LEU A 23 9.03 14.41 -7.56
N LYS A 24 10.01 15.16 -8.08
CA LYS A 24 11.37 15.23 -7.52
C LYS A 24 11.41 15.71 -6.07
N GLN A 25 10.44 16.51 -5.64
CA GLN A 25 10.37 16.97 -4.26
C GLN A 25 10.18 15.81 -3.27
N ALA A 26 9.46 14.76 -3.67
CA ALA A 26 9.25 13.58 -2.83
C ALA A 26 10.54 12.78 -2.63
N GLU A 27 11.50 12.82 -3.57
CA GLU A 27 12.77 12.09 -3.45
C GLU A 27 13.53 12.45 -2.17
N LYS A 28 13.56 13.75 -1.80
CA LYS A 28 14.18 14.20 -0.55
C LYS A 28 13.50 13.59 0.69
N VAL A 29 12.17 13.46 0.63
CA VAL A 29 11.37 12.89 1.71
C VAL A 29 11.60 11.38 1.82
N LYS A 30 11.79 10.69 0.69
CA LYS A 30 12.13 9.26 0.69
C LYS A 30 13.50 8.98 1.31
N HIS A 31 14.49 9.85 1.05
CA HIS A 31 15.80 9.76 1.70
C HIS A 31 15.68 9.98 3.21
N ALA A 32 14.95 11.00 3.63
CA ALA A 32 14.67 11.23 5.06
C ALA A 32 13.93 10.02 5.69
N ALA A 33 13.02 9.39 4.95
CA ALA A 33 12.29 8.21 5.40
C ALA A 33 13.22 7.01 5.64
N ALA A 34 14.18 6.81 4.74
CA ALA A 34 15.21 5.78 4.89
C ALA A 34 16.13 6.06 6.08
N ILE A 35 16.60 7.31 6.25
CA ILE A 35 17.46 7.71 7.38
C ILE A 35 16.75 7.46 8.71
N ASP A 36 15.47 7.87 8.86
CA ASP A 36 14.71 7.62 10.09
C ASP A 36 14.55 6.12 10.35
N LEU A 37 14.26 5.32 9.32
CA LEU A 37 14.13 3.86 9.47
C LEU A 37 15.44 3.18 9.87
N VAL A 38 16.56 3.53 9.24
CA VAL A 38 17.88 2.98 9.58
C VAL A 38 18.27 3.38 11.01
N THR A 39 18.07 4.65 11.37
CA THR A 39 18.36 5.15 12.72
C THR A 39 17.56 4.39 13.77
N ARG A 40 16.27 4.14 13.51
CA ARG A 40 15.38 3.43 14.44
C ARG A 40 15.61 1.93 14.49
N SER A 41 16.10 1.31 13.42
CA SER A 41 16.37 -0.13 13.39
C SER A 41 17.63 -0.50 14.17
N GLY A 42 18.54 0.46 14.37
CA GLY A 42 19.85 0.23 14.98
C GLY A 42 20.80 -0.59 14.10
N ARG A 43 20.47 -0.77 12.82
CA ARG A 43 21.29 -1.50 11.84
C ARG A 43 22.17 -0.56 11.04
N LEU A 44 23.19 -1.13 10.40
CA LEU A 44 23.97 -0.41 9.40
C LEU A 44 23.11 -0.18 8.14
N LEU A 45 23.31 0.96 7.49
CA LEU A 45 22.62 1.31 6.25
C LEU A 45 22.92 0.26 5.17
N GLU A 46 24.18 -0.16 5.10
CA GLU A 46 24.72 -1.11 4.13
C GLU A 46 24.02 -2.47 4.24
N ASP A 47 23.77 -2.93 5.47
CA ASP A 47 23.08 -4.20 5.70
C ASP A 47 21.63 -4.14 5.22
N MET A 48 20.90 -3.08 5.62
CA MET A 48 19.52 -2.89 5.20
C MET A 48 19.39 -2.70 3.69
N TYR A 49 20.29 -1.90 3.11
CA TYR A 49 20.34 -1.66 1.68
C TYR A 49 20.65 -2.96 0.93
N GLY A 50 21.64 -3.74 1.36
CA GLY A 50 22.04 -4.99 0.73
C GLY A 50 20.92 -6.03 0.71
N GLU A 51 20.20 -6.20 1.82
CA GLU A 51 19.04 -7.10 1.88
C GLU A 51 17.91 -6.70 0.94
N VAL A 52 17.64 -5.39 0.83
CA VAL A 52 16.59 -4.86 -0.06
C VAL A 52 17.03 -4.92 -1.51
N ALA A 53 18.29 -4.60 -1.81
CA ALA A 53 18.88 -4.67 -3.14
C ALA A 53 18.84 -6.11 -3.68
N SER A 54 19.19 -7.10 -2.85
CA SER A 54 19.07 -8.51 -3.22
C SER A 54 17.63 -8.91 -3.55
N ALA A 55 16.65 -8.49 -2.72
CA ALA A 55 15.24 -8.74 -3.01
C ALA A 55 14.73 -8.01 -4.26
N ALA A 56 15.26 -6.81 -4.53
CA ALA A 56 14.95 -6.03 -5.71
C ALA A 56 15.44 -6.74 -6.98
N ASP A 57 16.68 -7.24 -6.99
CA ASP A 57 17.27 -7.91 -8.15
C ASP A 57 16.44 -9.12 -8.62
N ASP A 58 15.94 -9.92 -7.67
CA ASP A 58 15.07 -11.08 -7.93
C ASP A 58 13.77 -10.71 -8.67
N ASP A 59 13.26 -9.52 -8.37
CA ASP A 59 11.96 -9.01 -8.78
C ASP A 59 12.09 -7.96 -9.93
N ARG A 60 13.30 -7.58 -10.34
CA ARG A 60 13.55 -6.63 -11.44
C ARG A 60 12.88 -7.07 -12.75
N ARG A 61 12.85 -8.38 -13.02
CA ARG A 61 12.20 -8.98 -14.20
C ARG A 61 10.68 -8.84 -14.23
N LEU A 62 10.06 -8.41 -13.13
CA LEU A 62 8.62 -8.17 -13.06
C LEU A 62 8.21 -6.86 -13.75
N PHE A 63 9.17 -6.00 -14.06
CA PHE A 63 8.97 -4.73 -14.75
C PHE A 63 9.16 -4.87 -16.26
N ASP A 64 8.48 -4.01 -17.03
CA ASP A 64 8.60 -4.00 -18.49
C ASP A 64 10.04 -3.75 -18.94
N LYS A 65 10.49 -4.53 -19.93
CA LYS A 65 11.86 -4.45 -20.45
C LYS A 65 12.20 -3.06 -20.97
N ASP A 66 11.24 -2.39 -21.61
CA ASP A 66 11.44 -1.05 -22.17
C ASP A 66 11.68 0.00 -21.08
N VAL A 67 11.00 -0.14 -19.93
CA VAL A 67 11.22 0.74 -18.78
C VAL A 67 12.58 0.45 -18.14
N MET A 68 12.95 -0.83 -18.04
CA MET A 68 14.21 -1.26 -17.44
C MET A 68 15.43 -0.99 -18.33
N ALA A 69 15.26 -0.84 -19.65
CA ALA A 69 16.36 -0.59 -20.59
C ALA A 69 17.13 0.71 -20.29
N GLY A 70 16.46 1.72 -19.74
CA GLY A 70 17.06 3.00 -19.37
C GLY A 70 17.50 3.11 -17.91
N ILE A 71 17.39 2.04 -17.11
CA ILE A 71 17.64 2.09 -15.66
C ILE A 71 18.68 1.04 -15.30
N GLY A 72 19.83 1.46 -14.76
CA GLY A 72 20.86 0.52 -14.30
C GLY A 72 20.39 -0.36 -13.14
N TYR A 73 21.15 -1.42 -12.82
CA TYR A 73 20.88 -2.22 -11.63
C TYR A 73 21.00 -1.37 -10.35
N ASP A 74 22.04 -0.55 -10.25
CA ASP A 74 22.27 0.27 -9.06
C ASP A 74 21.20 1.34 -8.90
N ASP A 75 20.81 2.04 -9.96
CA ASP A 75 19.72 3.01 -9.92
C ASP A 75 18.40 2.36 -9.48
N PHE A 76 18.13 1.15 -9.99
CA PHE A 76 16.95 0.39 -9.63
C PHE A 76 16.97 -0.03 -8.16
N ARG A 77 18.10 -0.54 -7.64
CA ARG A 77 18.26 -0.90 -6.23
C ARG A 77 18.06 0.30 -5.31
N HIS A 78 18.66 1.45 -5.65
CA HIS A 78 18.47 2.70 -4.91
C HIS A 78 17.00 3.10 -4.88
N MET A 79 16.34 3.09 -6.02
CA MET A 79 14.92 3.41 -6.15
C MET A 79 14.06 2.47 -5.30
N MET A 80 14.26 1.15 -5.41
CA MET A 80 13.52 0.17 -4.63
C MET A 80 13.69 0.38 -3.12
N PHE A 81 14.92 0.67 -2.68
CA PHE A 81 15.20 0.92 -1.27
C PHE A 81 14.49 2.15 -0.73
N PHE A 82 14.71 3.32 -1.34
CA PHE A 82 14.14 4.58 -0.85
C PHE A 82 12.61 4.60 -0.96
N ASP A 83 12.06 4.06 -2.05
CA ASP A 83 10.62 4.00 -2.26
C ASP A 83 9.94 3.07 -1.25
N ALA A 84 10.56 1.92 -0.94
CA ALA A 84 10.05 1.00 0.07
C ALA A 84 10.12 1.61 1.48
N CYS A 85 11.21 2.29 1.83
CA CYS A 85 11.34 3.03 3.08
C CYS A 85 10.24 4.08 3.24
N PHE A 86 9.99 4.89 2.21
CA PHE A 86 8.90 5.86 2.23
C PHE A 86 7.54 5.21 2.40
N LEU A 87 7.25 4.14 1.65
CA LEU A 87 5.97 3.44 1.74
C LEU A 87 5.74 2.87 3.14
N VAL A 88 6.76 2.25 3.75
CA VAL A 88 6.68 1.73 5.12
C VAL A 88 6.41 2.85 6.13
N GLN A 89 7.10 3.98 6.01
CA GLN A 89 6.86 5.15 6.88
C GLN A 89 5.46 5.73 6.74
N TYR A 90 4.94 5.81 5.51
CA TYR A 90 3.56 6.21 5.28
C TYR A 90 2.59 5.28 6.00
N ILE A 91 2.78 3.96 5.90
CA ILE A 91 1.89 2.99 6.54
C ILE A 91 2.03 3.03 8.07
N LEU A 92 3.24 3.22 8.62
CA LEU A 92 3.48 3.44 10.04
C LEU A 92 2.69 4.65 10.54
N MET A 93 2.78 5.79 9.84
CA MET A 93 2.04 7.00 10.21
C MET A 93 0.52 6.77 10.20
N GLN A 94 0.00 6.11 9.15
CA GLN A 94 -1.42 5.76 9.05
C GLN A 94 -1.87 4.77 10.13
N SER A 95 -0.92 4.03 10.70
CA SER A 95 -1.09 3.07 11.78
C SER A 95 -1.08 3.69 13.17
N GLY A 96 -0.90 5.02 13.27
CA GLY A 96 -0.80 5.74 14.54
C GLY A 96 0.60 5.74 15.15
N GLU A 97 1.59 5.18 14.45
CA GLU A 97 2.97 5.19 14.91
C GLU A 97 3.57 6.59 14.83
N LYS A 98 4.45 6.89 15.79
CA LYS A 98 5.25 8.11 15.72
C LYS A 98 6.31 7.96 14.63
N ILE A 99 6.36 8.95 13.75
CA ILE A 99 7.41 9.12 12.74
C ILE A 99 8.07 10.48 12.94
N ASP A 100 9.24 10.66 12.33
CA ASP A 100 9.95 11.94 12.31
C ASP A 100 9.02 13.13 11.97
N GLN A 101 9.27 14.28 12.61
CA GLN A 101 8.43 15.47 12.48
C GLN A 101 8.51 16.08 11.06
N GLY A 102 9.69 16.05 10.43
CA GLY A 102 9.88 16.50 9.06
C GLY A 102 9.11 15.62 8.08
N LEU A 103 9.19 14.30 8.24
CA LEU A 103 8.39 13.35 7.46
C LEU A 103 6.89 13.59 7.64
N ARG A 104 6.43 13.77 8.88
CA ARG A 104 5.02 14.05 9.18
C ARG A 104 4.55 15.35 8.54
N GLY A 105 5.41 16.38 8.50
CA GLY A 105 5.13 17.67 7.86
C GLY A 105 4.86 17.55 6.37
N PHE A 106 5.53 16.62 5.68
CA PHE A 106 5.23 16.31 4.28
C PHE A 106 4.03 15.37 4.13
N ILE A 107 4.03 14.24 4.84
CA ILE A 107 3.06 13.17 4.61
C ILE A 107 1.64 13.56 5.06
N GLY A 108 1.51 14.28 6.17
CA GLY A 108 0.22 14.64 6.78
C GLY A 108 -0.69 15.45 5.85
N PRO A 109 -0.26 16.63 5.36
CA PRO A 109 -1.04 17.46 4.44
C PRO A 109 -1.32 16.75 3.12
N ASN A 110 -0.36 15.96 2.64
CA ASN A 110 -0.40 15.31 1.33
C ASN A 110 -1.05 13.91 1.35
N ARG A 111 -1.62 13.48 2.49
CA ARG A 111 -2.10 12.10 2.69
C ARG A 111 -3.05 11.58 1.62
N LYS A 112 -3.89 12.45 1.04
CA LYS A 112 -4.89 12.06 0.04
C LYS A 112 -4.23 11.77 -1.31
N ASP A 113 -3.28 12.62 -1.71
CA ASP A 113 -2.56 12.46 -2.96
C ASP A 113 -1.53 11.34 -2.87
N ILE A 114 -0.83 11.16 -1.72
CA ILE A 114 0.02 9.99 -1.49
C ILE A 114 -0.82 8.73 -1.60
N ARG A 115 -1.98 8.68 -0.94
CA ARG A 115 -2.89 7.54 -1.00
C ARG A 115 -3.34 7.23 -2.42
N HIS A 116 -3.65 8.26 -3.21
CA HIS A 116 -3.97 8.10 -4.62
C HIS A 116 -2.78 7.49 -5.38
N ASP A 117 -1.60 8.07 -5.24
CA ASP A 117 -0.40 7.66 -5.95
C ASP A 117 0.00 6.21 -5.65
N ILE A 118 -0.05 5.79 -4.38
CA ILE A 118 0.28 4.41 -3.99
C ILE A 118 -0.79 3.38 -4.40
N THR A 119 -1.92 3.80 -4.98
CA THR A 119 -2.96 2.90 -5.52
C THR A 119 -2.86 2.73 -7.02
N LEU A 120 -2.05 3.54 -7.71
CA LEU A 120 -1.85 3.44 -9.15
C LEU A 120 -1.08 2.16 -9.48
N LEU A 121 -1.52 1.40 -10.49
CA LEU A 121 -0.88 0.14 -10.88
C LEU A 121 0.57 0.35 -11.35
N GLU A 122 0.81 1.41 -12.12
CA GLU A 122 2.13 1.77 -12.64
C GLU A 122 3.04 2.39 -11.56
N ASN A 123 2.56 2.53 -10.32
CA ASN A 123 3.26 3.17 -9.21
C ASN A 123 3.40 2.22 -7.99
N GLN A 124 3.78 0.96 -8.25
CA GLN A 124 3.88 -0.11 -7.24
C GLN A 124 5.30 -0.66 -7.10
N LEU A 125 5.59 -1.18 -5.92
CA LEU A 125 6.81 -1.97 -5.64
C LEU A 125 6.48 -3.46 -5.60
N PRO A 126 7.49 -4.31 -5.84
CA PRO A 126 7.38 -5.73 -5.54
C PRO A 126 7.17 -5.92 -4.04
N TRP A 127 6.25 -6.81 -3.66
CA TRP A 127 5.89 -6.98 -2.25
C TRP A 127 7.07 -7.44 -1.40
N LYS A 128 7.97 -8.29 -1.94
CA LYS A 128 9.15 -8.78 -1.22
C LYS A 128 10.07 -7.64 -0.79
N VAL A 129 10.28 -6.64 -1.65
CA VAL A 129 11.07 -5.44 -1.35
C VAL A 129 10.48 -4.72 -0.13
N VAL A 130 9.15 -4.51 -0.13
CA VAL A 130 8.46 -3.87 0.99
C VAL A 130 8.56 -4.72 2.27
N GLN A 131 8.40 -6.04 2.16
CA GLN A 131 8.54 -6.97 3.29
C GLN A 131 9.94 -6.92 3.93
N ARG A 132 11.00 -6.79 3.14
CA ARG A 132 12.36 -6.63 3.67
C ARG A 132 12.46 -5.39 4.55
N VAL A 133 12.00 -4.24 4.05
CA VAL A 133 12.01 -3.00 4.83
C VAL A 133 11.16 -3.11 6.10
N MET A 134 9.99 -3.74 6.02
CA MET A 134 9.15 -4.00 7.20
C MET A 134 9.85 -4.88 8.24
N GLY A 135 10.68 -5.84 7.81
CA GLY A 135 11.47 -6.68 8.70
C GLY A 135 12.43 -5.90 9.60
N PHE A 136 12.77 -4.66 9.24
CA PHE A 136 13.66 -3.82 10.03
C PHE A 136 12.95 -2.96 11.08
N THR A 137 11.61 -2.86 11.06
CA THR A 137 10.86 -1.94 11.94
C THR A 137 10.63 -2.47 13.36
N VAL A 138 11.38 -3.49 13.80
CA VAL A 138 11.10 -4.32 15.00
C VAL A 138 11.28 -3.59 16.35
N VAL A 139 11.83 -2.37 16.38
CA VAL A 139 12.11 -1.66 17.65
C VAL A 139 10.88 -0.98 18.28
N ILE A 140 9.68 -1.08 17.69
CA ILE A 140 8.44 -0.64 18.34
C ILE A 140 7.46 -1.83 18.45
N LYS A 141 7.35 -2.40 19.67
CA LYS A 141 6.37 -3.36 20.25
C LYS A 141 5.54 -4.23 19.28
N PRO A 142 5.39 -5.54 19.57
CA PRO A 142 5.35 -6.60 18.55
C PRO A 142 4.22 -6.41 17.53
N VAL A 143 4.52 -5.80 16.39
CA VAL A 143 3.82 -6.12 15.14
C VAL A 143 4.60 -7.24 14.45
N HIS A 144 4.77 -8.37 15.14
CA HIS A 144 5.53 -9.52 14.66
C HIS A 144 4.77 -10.40 13.65
N ASP A 145 3.73 -9.86 13.00
CA ASP A 145 3.00 -10.58 11.97
C ASP A 145 2.89 -9.75 10.67
N PRO A 146 3.65 -10.12 9.61
CA PRO A 146 3.50 -9.59 8.26
C PRO A 146 2.04 -9.60 7.77
N LEU A 147 1.21 -10.54 8.25
CA LEU A 147 -0.21 -10.63 7.91
C LEU A 147 -1.03 -9.51 8.55
N ASN A 148 -0.68 -9.04 9.75
CA ASN A 148 -1.33 -7.88 10.38
C ASN A 148 -0.99 -6.58 9.65
N TRP A 149 0.24 -6.46 9.18
CA TRP A 149 0.67 -5.38 8.30
C TRP A 149 -0.07 -5.38 6.97
N LEU A 150 -0.21 -6.55 6.37
CA LEU A 150 -0.96 -6.73 5.15
C LEU A 150 -2.45 -6.41 5.33
N LYS A 151 -3.06 -6.85 6.43
CA LYS A 151 -4.44 -6.49 6.80
C LYS A 151 -4.59 -4.99 6.99
N ARG A 152 -3.65 -4.32 7.65
CA ARG A 152 -3.64 -2.84 7.83
C ARG A 152 -3.54 -2.13 6.49
N PHE A 153 -2.60 -2.55 5.65
CA PHE A 153 -2.45 -2.04 4.30
C PHE A 153 -3.75 -2.21 3.51
N ILE A 154 -4.32 -3.42 3.46
CA ILE A 154 -5.61 -3.68 2.81
C ILE A 154 -6.73 -2.81 3.41
N SER A 155 -6.73 -2.55 4.71
CA SER A 155 -7.72 -1.69 5.38
C SER A 155 -7.64 -0.24 4.88
N ILE A 156 -6.43 0.32 4.80
CA ILE A 156 -6.17 1.65 4.24
C ILE A 156 -6.71 1.74 2.81
N PHE A 157 -6.52 0.67 2.02
CA PHE A 157 -6.96 0.60 0.63
C PHE A 157 -8.48 0.36 0.49
N LYS A 158 -9.12 -0.34 1.43
CA LYS A 158 -10.58 -0.49 1.45
C LYS A 158 -11.29 0.83 1.72
N GLY A 159 -10.76 1.67 2.60
CA GLY A 159 -11.29 3.01 2.83
C GLY A 159 -11.38 3.81 1.53
N PHE A 160 -10.36 3.69 0.67
CA PHE A 160 -10.33 4.34 -0.65
C PHE A 160 -11.44 3.87 -1.59
N VAL A 161 -11.69 2.56 -1.67
CA VAL A 161 -12.76 2.01 -2.53
C VAL A 161 -14.15 2.42 -2.05
N GLN A 162 -14.32 2.61 -0.73
CA GLN A 162 -15.57 3.08 -0.16
C GLN A 162 -15.79 4.58 -0.41
N ASP A 163 -14.74 5.39 -0.31
CA ASP A 163 -14.78 6.83 -0.58
C ASP A 163 -15.07 7.17 -2.06
N GLN A 164 -14.83 6.22 -2.98
CA GLN A 164 -15.15 6.34 -4.40
C GLN A 164 -16.55 5.85 -4.78
N LYS A 165 -17.31 5.28 -3.85
CA LYS A 165 -18.72 5.00 -4.13
C LYS A 165 -19.45 6.34 -4.28
N PRO A 166 -20.23 6.55 -5.35
CA PRO A 166 -21.01 7.77 -5.48
C PRO A 166 -21.92 7.89 -4.25
N PRO A 167 -22.12 9.11 -3.71
CA PRO A 167 -23.11 9.30 -2.67
C PRO A 167 -24.43 8.74 -3.17
N LYS A 168 -25.08 7.89 -2.36
CA LYS A 168 -26.45 7.46 -2.64
C LYS A 168 -27.26 8.74 -2.81
N SER A 169 -27.76 9.00 -4.02
CA SER A 169 -28.67 10.10 -4.28
C SER A 169 -29.80 9.99 -3.27
N LYS A 170 -30.00 11.02 -2.46
CA LYS A 170 -31.27 11.20 -1.75
C LYS A 170 -32.33 11.24 -2.85
N GLN A 171 -33.17 10.21 -2.93
CA GLN A 171 -34.42 10.34 -3.65
C GLN A 171 -35.24 11.36 -2.86
N ASP A 172 -35.52 12.48 -3.52
CA ASP A 172 -36.46 13.48 -3.03
C ASP A 172 -37.82 12.80 -2.86
N ASN A 173 -38.32 12.81 -1.63
CA ASN A 173 -39.55 12.17 -1.25
C ASN A 173 -40.71 13.11 -1.63
N ALA A 174 -41.57 12.68 -2.56
CA ALA A 174 -42.85 13.31 -2.83
C ALA A 174 -43.95 12.23 -2.78
N GLY A 175 -44.82 12.33 -1.76
CA GLY A 175 -46.18 11.79 -1.75
C GLY A 175 -46.40 10.38 -1.19
N SER A 176 -47.06 10.34 -0.01
CA SER A 176 -48.14 9.43 0.48
C SER A 176 -48.36 8.07 -0.19
N SER A 177 -48.69 6.96 0.48
CA SER A 177 -49.52 6.72 1.69
C SER A 177 -49.43 5.24 2.08
N ASP A 178 -49.56 4.97 3.38
CA ASP A 178 -50.27 3.88 4.07
C ASP A 178 -49.91 2.39 3.88
N ASP A 179 -49.56 1.80 5.03
CA ASP A 179 -49.98 0.54 5.66
C ASP A 179 -49.33 -0.84 5.38
N ASP A 180 -49.10 -1.50 6.53
CA ASP A 180 -49.00 -2.92 6.90
C ASP A 180 -47.67 -3.71 6.83
N ASP A 181 -47.14 -3.96 8.05
CA ASP A 181 -46.73 -5.23 8.68
C ASP A 181 -45.90 -6.27 7.90
N ASP A 182 -44.69 -6.57 8.40
CA ASP A 182 -44.42 -7.82 9.14
C ASP A 182 -42.94 -7.92 9.56
N GLU A 183 -42.73 -8.38 10.79
CA GLU A 183 -41.45 -8.70 11.43
C GLU A 183 -40.77 -9.90 10.75
N GLU A 184 -39.43 -9.94 10.73
CA GLU A 184 -38.68 -11.13 11.14
C GLU A 184 -37.20 -10.79 11.35
N GLU A 185 -36.73 -11.05 12.57
CA GLU A 185 -35.33 -11.05 13.00
C GLU A 185 -34.59 -12.25 12.42
N GLU A 186 -33.33 -12.10 11.98
CA GLU A 186 -32.40 -13.24 11.96
C GLU A 186 -31.01 -12.87 12.47
N GLU A 187 -30.76 -13.44 13.64
CA GLU A 187 -29.57 -13.73 14.43
C GLU A 187 -28.17 -13.70 13.76
N GLU A 188 -27.23 -13.01 14.42
CA GLU A 188 -25.79 -13.13 14.19
C GLU A 188 -25.26 -14.48 14.69
N HIS A 189 -25.08 -15.44 13.78
CA HIS A 189 -24.36 -16.68 14.09
C HIS A 189 -22.84 -16.54 13.89
N ASN A 190 -22.15 -16.62 15.01
CA ASN A 190 -20.71 -16.59 15.19
C ASN A 190 -20.06 -17.81 14.52
N ARG A 191 -19.30 -17.63 13.43
CA ARG A 191 -18.45 -18.70 12.84
C ARG A 191 -16.99 -18.28 12.78
N SER A 192 -16.25 -18.84 13.74
CA SER A 192 -14.84 -19.18 13.66
C SER A 192 -14.43 -19.55 12.22
N SER A 193 -13.50 -18.79 11.65
CA SER A 193 -12.91 -19.07 10.35
C SER A 193 -11.42 -19.31 10.55
N SER A 194 -11.09 -20.59 10.79
CA SER A 194 -9.96 -21.33 10.22
C SER A 194 -8.78 -20.47 9.75
N SER A 195 -7.74 -20.50 10.58
CA SER A 195 -6.37 -20.63 10.11
C SER A 195 -6.33 -21.63 8.97
N ASP A 196 -5.81 -21.23 7.81
CA ASP A 196 -4.91 -22.04 6.97
C ASP A 196 -4.63 -21.37 5.61
N ASP A 197 -3.36 -21.50 5.23
CA ASP A 197 -2.77 -21.31 3.89
C ASP A 197 -2.54 -19.86 3.38
N TYR A 198 -1.62 -19.17 4.07
CA TYR A 198 -1.01 -17.90 3.65
C TYR A 198 0.43 -18.05 3.13
N SER A 199 1.08 -19.23 3.24
CA SER A 199 2.51 -19.37 2.95
C SER A 199 2.84 -19.57 1.46
N CYS A 200 1.86 -19.88 0.61
CA CYS A 200 2.12 -20.28 -0.78
C CYS A 200 1.93 -19.18 -1.84
N TYR A 201 1.34 -18.03 -1.51
CA TYR A 201 0.99 -17.01 -2.52
C TYR A 201 1.88 -15.76 -2.46
N GLN A 202 2.90 -15.70 -3.31
CA GLN A 202 3.70 -14.49 -3.53
C GLN A 202 3.12 -13.69 -4.70
N ALA A 203 2.26 -12.72 -4.41
CA ALA A 203 1.84 -11.78 -5.44
C ALA A 203 3.03 -10.91 -5.87
N PRO A 204 3.31 -10.76 -7.18
CA PRO A 204 4.49 -10.06 -7.68
C PRO A 204 4.44 -8.54 -7.38
N HIS A 205 3.25 -7.99 -7.17
CA HIS A 205 3.02 -6.58 -6.87
C HIS A 205 1.86 -6.44 -5.88
N LEU A 206 1.87 -5.32 -5.15
CA LEU A 206 0.95 -5.01 -4.06
C LEU A 206 -0.53 -4.97 -4.50
N LEU A 207 -0.81 -4.57 -5.75
CA LEU A 207 -2.16 -4.66 -6.32
C LEU A 207 -2.59 -6.10 -6.65
N GLY A 208 -1.68 -6.96 -7.12
CA GLY A 208 -1.96 -8.38 -7.36
C GLY A 208 -2.31 -9.10 -6.05
N LEU A 209 -1.68 -8.68 -4.95
CA LEU A 209 -2.03 -9.12 -3.62
C LEU A 209 -3.44 -8.66 -3.24
N LEU A 210 -3.76 -7.37 -3.44
CA LEU A 210 -5.10 -6.83 -3.21
C LEU A 210 -6.19 -7.54 -4.03
N GLN A 211 -5.93 -7.84 -5.30
CA GLN A 211 -6.83 -8.58 -6.18
C GLN A 211 -7.05 -10.01 -5.70
N HIS A 212 -5.99 -10.72 -5.26
CA HIS A 212 -6.10 -12.04 -4.65
C HIS A 212 -7.04 -12.04 -3.44
N PHE A 213 -6.86 -11.07 -2.53
CA PHE A 213 -7.75 -10.93 -1.36
C PHE A 213 -9.18 -10.57 -1.73
N HIS A 214 -9.39 -9.71 -2.74
CA HIS A 214 -10.72 -9.33 -3.22
C HIS A 214 -11.44 -10.52 -3.89
N CYS A 215 -10.73 -11.34 -4.65
CA CYS A 215 -11.25 -12.55 -5.30
C CYS A 215 -11.60 -13.65 -4.29
N ARG A 216 -10.77 -13.90 -3.26
CA ARG A 216 -11.09 -14.86 -2.18
C ARG A 216 -12.32 -14.44 -1.37
N ARG A 217 -12.53 -13.14 -1.14
CA ARG A 217 -13.72 -12.62 -0.43
C ARG A 217 -15.01 -12.80 -1.23
N ARG A 218 -14.96 -12.67 -2.56
CA ARG A 218 -16.11 -12.98 -3.45
C ARG A 218 -16.42 -14.48 -3.51
N LYS A 219 -15.40 -15.36 -3.50
CA LYS A 219 -15.60 -16.82 -3.45
C LYS A 219 -16.22 -17.29 -2.14
N ARG A 220 -15.90 -16.64 -1.00
CA ARG A 220 -16.53 -16.92 0.31
C ARG A 220 -17.99 -16.46 0.40
N LYS A 221 -18.40 -15.44 -0.37
CA LYS A 221 -19.79 -14.97 -0.47
C LYS A 221 -20.64 -15.73 -1.52
N LYS A 222 -20.06 -16.71 -2.21
CA LYS A 222 -20.70 -17.50 -3.27
C LYS A 222 -20.73 -19.00 -2.98
N LYS A 223 -20.38 -19.42 -1.76
CA LYS A 223 -20.65 -20.79 -1.33
C LYS A 223 -22.07 -20.81 -0.73
N PRO A 224 -22.97 -21.68 -1.21
CA PRO A 224 -24.29 -21.86 -0.61
C PRO A 224 -24.18 -22.36 0.84
#